data_AF-A0A536QS24-F1
#
_entry.id   AF-A0A536QS24-F1
#
_cell.length_a   1.000
_cell.length_b   1.000
_cell.length_c   1.000
_cell.angle_alpha   90.00
_cell.angle_beta   90.00
_cell.angle_gamma   90.00
#
_symmetry.space_group_name_H-M   'P 1'
#
loop_
_entity.id
_entity.type
_entity.pdbx_description
1 polymer ?
#
loop_
_entity_poly.entity_id
_entity_poly.type
_entity_poly.pdbx_seq_one_letter_code
_entity_poly.pdbx_strand_id
1 'polypeptide(L)'
;MTDPSGDALFPVIGGSNTRGMDILGSSLRLSDNGSTLNVTMQVIDLSHPASTALAITGANFLQYVTRWQFGNTIFYAAMENTAANGPIFYAGKAQSIDLCSVSACFPHVITYPEPTFGGTTEPGIVQCPAGPSVSNPCSVTIAVNVADVGMTPTTAAASLLEEVGGYGLAAAIQDGLETNATAEADTVPLEIDGVCCYNFKASVQNGPPPACHEADGDGDIHGARSGKASFSMDEDRCEDNDPEDVHARDVDSNMNFQSTQILSVVFDDATNSVTVVGTGTDNGNPVTFTAVAVEGPAGIGTFSLTLSDGYTNSGTLLDGSIVLH
;
A
#
# COMPACT_ATOMS: atom_id res chain seq x y z
N MET A 1 -0.98 2.95 -5.59
CA MET A 1 -0.54 4.16 -4.87
C MET A 1 -0.01 3.71 -3.53
N THR A 2 1.11 4.28 -3.09
CA THR A 2 1.81 3.89 -1.86
C THR A 2 1.72 4.99 -0.81
N ASP A 3 1.83 4.58 0.45
CA ASP A 3 1.79 5.43 1.63
C ASP A 3 2.98 5.10 2.55
N PRO A 4 3.63 6.09 3.18
CA PRO A 4 4.71 5.83 4.13
C PRO A 4 4.18 5.16 5.39
N SER A 5 4.80 4.06 5.83
CA SER A 5 4.42 3.44 7.11
C SER A 5 4.74 4.34 8.32
N GLY A 6 4.01 4.15 9.42
CA GLY A 6 4.35 4.68 10.74
C GLY A 6 3.60 5.94 11.14
N ASP A 7 2.63 6.38 10.34
CA ASP A 7 1.87 7.62 10.49
C ASP A 7 0.39 7.44 10.89
N ALA A 8 -0.09 6.20 11.01
CA ALA A 8 -1.37 5.86 11.65
C ALA A 8 -1.35 6.03 13.17
N LEU A 9 -1.10 7.25 13.64
CA LEU A 9 -0.91 7.55 15.05
C LEU A 9 -2.23 7.59 15.82
N PHE A 10 -2.27 6.98 17.00
CA PHE A 10 -3.34 7.21 17.98
C PHE A 10 -2.80 7.50 19.39
N PRO A 11 -3.24 8.60 20.05
CA PRO A 11 -4.06 9.69 19.52
C PRO A 11 -3.45 10.34 18.27
N VAL A 12 -4.28 10.83 17.35
CA VAL A 12 -3.88 11.35 16.02
C VAL A 12 -2.81 12.45 16.05
N ILE A 13 -2.59 13.08 17.21
CA ILE A 13 -1.50 14.02 17.44
C ILE A 13 -0.58 13.47 18.51
N GLY A 14 0.62 13.05 18.10
CA GLY A 14 1.71 12.63 19.01
C GLY A 14 1.51 11.26 19.66
N GLY A 15 0.59 10.45 19.14
CA GLY A 15 0.33 9.09 19.57
C GLY A 15 1.37 8.07 19.11
N SER A 16 1.05 6.80 19.37
CA SER A 16 1.84 5.67 18.86
C SER A 16 1.20 5.13 17.58
N ASN A 17 2.02 4.58 16.69
CA ASN A 17 1.51 3.96 15.48
C ASN A 17 0.59 2.78 15.81
N THR A 18 -0.59 2.78 15.21
CA THR A 18 -1.58 1.72 15.28
C THR A 18 -1.49 0.88 14.02
N ARG A 19 -0.63 -0.14 14.04
CA ARG A 19 -0.30 -0.98 12.87
C ARG A 19 -1.51 -1.57 12.12
N GLY A 20 -2.61 -1.83 12.82
CA GLY A 20 -3.83 -2.32 12.19
C GLY A 20 -4.65 -1.26 11.46
N MET A 21 -4.27 0.01 11.56
CA MET A 21 -4.85 1.13 10.82
C MET A 21 -3.86 1.74 9.82
N ASP A 22 -2.60 1.32 9.85
CA ASP A 22 -1.48 1.82 9.03
C ASP A 22 -1.57 1.27 7.61
N ILE A 23 -2.10 2.10 6.71
CA ILE A 23 -2.30 1.81 5.30
C ILE A 23 -0.97 2.02 4.58
N LEU A 24 -0.62 1.08 3.70
CA LEU A 24 0.58 1.21 2.86
C LEU A 24 0.23 1.48 1.40
N GLY A 25 -1.04 1.31 1.02
CA GLY A 25 -1.47 1.57 -0.33
C GLY A 25 -2.90 1.16 -0.62
N SER A 26 -3.41 1.71 -1.72
CA SER A 26 -4.71 1.36 -2.30
C SER A 26 -4.57 1.24 -3.82
N SER A 27 -5.28 0.28 -4.41
CA SER A 27 -5.34 0.05 -5.85
C SER A 27 -6.73 -0.39 -6.31
N LEU A 28 -7.00 -0.19 -7.60
CA LEU A 28 -8.23 -0.58 -8.27
C LEU A 28 -7.88 -1.37 -9.52
N ARG A 29 -8.60 -2.47 -9.78
CA ARG A 29 -8.46 -3.26 -11.02
C ARG A 29 -9.81 -3.72 -11.53
N LEU A 30 -10.15 -3.35 -12.76
CA LEU A 30 -11.35 -3.85 -13.43
C LEU A 30 -11.10 -5.26 -13.99
N SER A 31 -12.07 -6.17 -13.83
CA SER A 31 -12.05 -7.48 -14.45
C SER A 31 -12.15 -7.38 -15.98
N ASP A 32 -11.64 -8.39 -16.70
CA ASP A 32 -11.60 -8.40 -18.17
C ASP A 32 -12.99 -8.27 -18.82
N ASN A 33 -14.02 -8.79 -18.14
CA ASN A 33 -15.41 -8.69 -18.58
C ASN A 33 -16.11 -7.38 -18.14
N GLY A 34 -15.40 -6.49 -17.44
CA GLY A 34 -15.89 -5.20 -16.95
C GLY A 34 -16.91 -5.26 -15.81
N SER A 35 -17.28 -6.45 -15.33
CA SER A 35 -18.37 -6.60 -14.34
C SER A 35 -17.95 -6.42 -12.89
N THR A 36 -16.65 -6.54 -12.60
CA THR A 36 -16.13 -6.50 -11.23
C THR A 36 -14.99 -5.50 -11.12
N LEU A 37 -15.09 -4.59 -10.17
CA LEU A 37 -14.00 -3.72 -9.75
C LEU A 37 -13.36 -4.31 -8.50
N ASN A 38 -12.16 -4.85 -8.63
CA ASN A 38 -11.38 -5.32 -7.49
C ASN A 38 -10.73 -4.11 -6.81
N VAL A 39 -11.13 -3.86 -5.58
CA VAL A 39 -10.59 -2.81 -4.71
C VAL A 39 -9.63 -3.48 -3.75
N THR A 40 -8.36 -3.08 -3.75
CA THR A 40 -7.35 -3.65 -2.85
C THR A 40 -6.73 -2.57 -1.98
N MET A 41 -6.63 -2.85 -0.68
CA MET A 41 -5.91 -2.03 0.29
C MET A 41 -4.85 -2.87 0.98
N GLN A 42 -3.67 -2.31 1.20
CA GLN A 42 -2.60 -2.91 2.00
C GLN A 42 -2.53 -2.21 3.34
N VAL A 43 -2.47 -2.99 4.42
CA VAL A 43 -2.40 -2.51 5.81
C VAL A 43 -1.37 -3.35 6.54
N ILE A 44 -0.53 -2.76 7.39
CA ILE A 44 0.60 -3.47 8.02
C ILE A 44 0.14 -4.75 8.71
N ASP A 45 -0.89 -4.72 9.57
CA ASP A 45 -1.33 -5.91 10.32
C ASP A 45 -2.83 -5.92 10.65
N LEU A 46 -3.60 -6.69 9.89
CA LEU A 46 -5.02 -6.94 10.13
C LEU A 46 -5.31 -8.22 10.92
N SER A 47 -4.28 -8.96 11.34
CA SER A 47 -4.45 -10.28 11.97
C SER A 47 -4.97 -10.20 13.41
N HIS A 48 -4.90 -9.02 14.04
CA HIS A 48 -5.26 -8.80 15.45
C HIS A 48 -6.25 -7.63 15.66
N PRO A 49 -7.46 -7.65 15.06
CA PRO A 49 -8.39 -6.52 15.13
C PRO A 49 -8.84 -6.18 16.55
N ALA A 50 -8.89 -7.17 17.47
CA ALA A 50 -9.18 -6.92 18.88
C ALA A 50 -8.11 -6.02 19.54
N SER A 51 -6.84 -6.26 19.24
CA SER A 51 -5.73 -5.45 19.77
C SER A 51 -5.75 -4.05 19.17
N THR A 52 -6.05 -3.93 17.87
CA THR A 52 -6.20 -2.64 17.17
C THR A 52 -7.34 -1.81 17.77
N ALA A 53 -8.52 -2.41 17.96
CA ALA A 53 -9.66 -1.72 18.58
C ALA A 53 -9.37 -1.30 20.03
N LEU A 54 -8.65 -2.13 20.81
CA LEU A 54 -8.24 -1.78 22.18
C LEU A 54 -7.23 -0.62 22.23
N ALA A 55 -6.41 -0.46 21.20
CA ALA A 55 -5.46 0.65 21.11
C ALA A 55 -6.14 2.00 20.84
N ILE A 56 -7.33 1.98 20.21
CA ILE A 56 -8.08 3.17 19.83
C ILE A 56 -9.27 3.33 20.78
N THR A 57 -9.15 4.24 21.75
CA THR A 57 -10.17 4.44 22.77
C THR A 57 -11.51 4.84 22.14
N GLY A 58 -12.55 4.03 22.37
CA GLY A 58 -13.91 4.27 21.86
C GLY A 58 -14.25 3.56 20.56
N ALA A 59 -13.28 2.91 19.91
CA ALA A 59 -13.52 2.14 18.70
C ALA A 59 -14.26 0.83 18.97
N ASN A 60 -15.43 0.66 18.36
CA ASN A 60 -16.15 -0.60 18.29
C ASN A 60 -16.02 -1.26 16.90
N PHE A 61 -15.82 -0.42 15.88
CA PHE A 61 -15.71 -0.80 14.48
C PHE A 61 -14.41 -0.24 13.89
N LEU A 62 -13.70 -1.09 13.16
CA LEU A 62 -12.52 -0.73 12.38
C LEU A 62 -12.93 -0.82 10.92
N GLN A 63 -12.88 0.30 10.21
CA GLN A 63 -13.36 0.42 8.84
C GLN A 63 -12.19 0.78 7.91
N TYR A 64 -12.16 0.14 6.76
CA TYR A 64 -11.15 0.33 5.73
C TYR A 64 -11.86 0.66 4.43
N VAL A 65 -11.84 1.94 4.07
CA VAL A 65 -12.69 2.50 3.03
C VAL A 65 -11.83 2.97 1.87
N THR A 66 -12.05 2.44 0.68
CA THR A 66 -11.58 3.09 -0.56
C THR A 66 -12.76 3.84 -1.18
N ARG A 67 -12.63 5.15 -1.37
CA ARG A 67 -13.66 5.99 -2.00
C ARG A 67 -13.16 6.58 -3.31
N TRP A 68 -14.08 6.87 -4.21
CA TRP A 68 -13.80 7.54 -5.48
C TRP A 68 -15.01 8.34 -5.96
N GLN A 69 -14.77 9.32 -6.81
CA GLN A 69 -15.82 10.04 -7.51
C GLN A 69 -16.07 9.44 -8.90
N PHE A 70 -17.35 9.21 -9.23
CA PHE A 70 -17.79 8.88 -10.57
C PHE A 70 -18.94 9.82 -10.97
N GLY A 71 -18.67 10.68 -11.96
CA GLY A 71 -19.55 11.79 -12.29
C GLY A 71 -19.68 12.75 -11.11
N ASN A 72 -20.89 13.01 -10.64
CA ASN A 72 -21.16 13.87 -9.47
C ASN A 72 -21.47 13.06 -8.19
N THR A 73 -21.10 11.78 -8.15
CA THR A 73 -21.42 10.89 -7.03
C THR A 73 -20.15 10.27 -6.47
N ILE A 74 -20.03 10.30 -5.15
CA ILE A 74 -18.99 9.57 -4.43
C ILE A 74 -19.50 8.14 -4.21
N PHE A 75 -18.70 7.18 -4.63
CA PHE A 75 -18.88 5.77 -4.35
C PHE A 75 -17.74 5.29 -3.46
N TYR A 76 -17.95 4.13 -2.84
CA TYR A 76 -16.94 3.53 -1.98
C TYR A 76 -17.05 2.00 -2.03
N ALA A 77 -15.97 1.37 -1.58
CA ALA A 77 -15.95 -0.01 -1.11
C ALA A 77 -15.28 -0.02 0.25
N ALA A 78 -15.84 -0.79 1.17
CA ALA A 78 -15.44 -0.82 2.56
C ALA A 78 -15.40 -2.24 3.11
N MET A 79 -14.42 -2.47 3.97
CA MET A 79 -14.43 -3.58 4.92
C MET A 79 -14.63 -3.00 6.32
N GLU A 80 -15.57 -3.57 7.07
CA GLU A 80 -15.72 -3.29 8.50
C GLU A 80 -15.38 -4.55 9.28
N ASN A 81 -14.59 -4.42 10.34
CA ASN A 81 -14.32 -5.49 11.29
C ASN A 81 -14.55 -5.03 12.72
N THR A 82 -14.65 -6.00 13.62
CA THR A 82 -14.80 -5.79 15.05
C THR A 82 -13.75 -6.59 15.80
N ALA A 83 -13.67 -6.40 17.12
CA ALA A 83 -12.82 -7.24 17.98
C ALA A 83 -13.13 -8.75 17.89
N ALA A 84 -14.32 -9.15 17.41
CA ALA A 84 -14.69 -10.54 17.20
C ALA A 84 -14.07 -11.16 15.93
N ASN A 85 -13.41 -10.36 15.09
CA ASN A 85 -12.79 -10.76 13.83
C ASN A 85 -13.75 -11.49 12.87
N GLY A 86 -14.85 -10.82 12.55
CA GLY A 86 -15.85 -11.27 11.58
C GLY A 86 -16.11 -10.16 10.57
N PRO A 87 -15.20 -9.93 9.61
CA PRO A 87 -15.32 -8.78 8.73
C PRO A 87 -16.52 -8.92 7.79
N ILE A 88 -17.15 -7.78 7.50
CA ILE A 88 -18.12 -7.63 6.43
C ILE A 88 -17.52 -6.77 5.34
N PHE A 89 -17.92 -7.04 4.09
CA PHE A 89 -17.46 -6.29 2.92
C PHE A 89 -18.66 -5.77 2.17
N TYR A 90 -18.57 -4.51 1.75
CA TYR A 90 -19.69 -3.82 1.13
C TYR A 90 -19.22 -2.68 0.25
N ALA A 91 -20.09 -2.24 -0.64
CA ALA A 91 -19.85 -1.11 -1.50
C ALA A 91 -21.15 -0.35 -1.73
N GLY A 92 -21.05 0.88 -2.23
CA GLY A 92 -22.22 1.62 -2.62
C GLY A 92 -21.97 3.10 -2.80
N LYS A 93 -23.06 3.86 -2.76
CA LYS A 93 -23.05 5.31 -2.84
C LYS A 93 -22.84 5.89 -1.45
N ALA A 94 -21.86 6.78 -1.29
CA ALA A 94 -21.68 7.51 -0.05
C ALA A 94 -22.89 8.41 0.24
N GLN A 95 -23.20 8.59 1.52
CA GLN A 95 -24.29 9.46 1.97
C GLN A 95 -23.72 10.72 2.62
N SER A 96 -24.57 11.74 2.77
CA SER A 96 -24.24 12.94 3.51
C SER A 96 -25.25 13.19 4.60
N ILE A 97 -24.76 13.57 5.77
CA ILE A 97 -25.57 14.10 6.86
C ILE A 97 -25.40 15.61 6.84
N ASP A 98 -26.51 16.30 6.57
CA ASP A 98 -26.55 17.75 6.51
C ASP A 98 -26.84 18.29 7.90
N LEU A 99 -25.82 18.85 8.55
CA LEU A 99 -25.95 19.51 9.85
C LEU A 99 -26.63 20.88 9.68
N CYS A 100 -27.96 20.84 9.53
CA CYS A 100 -28.77 22.04 9.39
C CYS A 100 -29.19 22.59 10.76
N SER A 101 -28.63 23.75 11.12
CA SER A 101 -29.18 24.61 12.18
C SER A 101 -30.24 25.57 11.60
N VAL A 102 -31.00 26.22 12.48
CA VAL A 102 -32.07 27.19 12.13
C VAL A 102 -31.63 28.38 11.26
N SER A 103 -30.33 28.58 11.02
CA SER A 103 -29.81 29.69 10.20
C SER A 103 -28.75 29.32 9.16
N ALA A 104 -28.25 28.09 9.12
CA ALA A 104 -27.29 27.62 8.12
C ALA A 104 -27.12 26.09 8.17
N CYS A 105 -26.85 25.46 7.01
CA CYS A 105 -26.39 24.08 6.89
C CYS A 105 -24.89 24.09 6.55
N PHE A 106 -24.03 23.65 7.46
CA PHE A 106 -22.58 23.42 7.28
C PHE A 106 -22.07 22.60 8.49
N PRO A 107 -21.05 21.73 8.38
CA PRO A 107 -20.53 20.97 7.23
C PRO A 107 -21.31 19.65 6.99
N HIS A 108 -21.10 19.04 5.82
CA HIS A 108 -21.64 17.71 5.50
C HIS A 108 -20.72 16.63 6.05
N VAL A 109 -21.23 15.76 6.94
CA VAL A 109 -20.53 14.53 7.30
C VAL A 109 -20.78 13.52 6.19
N ILE A 110 -19.71 12.99 5.59
CA ILE A 110 -19.82 11.91 4.62
C ILE A 110 -19.87 10.59 5.39
N THR A 111 -20.81 9.72 5.04
CA THR A 111 -20.92 8.39 5.64
C THR A 111 -20.83 7.30 4.57
N TYR A 112 -20.37 6.12 4.98
CA TYR A 112 -20.18 4.92 4.14
C TYR A 112 -21.07 3.78 4.66
N PRO A 113 -22.38 3.78 4.34
CA PRO A 113 -23.35 2.97 5.06
C PRO A 113 -23.22 1.47 4.79
N GLU A 114 -23.25 0.66 5.82
CA GLU A 114 -23.21 -0.80 5.75
C GLU A 114 -24.46 -1.36 5.03
N PRO A 115 -24.50 -2.66 4.66
CA PRO A 115 -25.57 -3.21 3.84
C PRO A 115 -27.00 -3.02 4.37
N THR A 116 -27.17 -2.98 5.68
CA THR A 116 -28.48 -2.73 6.31
C THR A 116 -28.94 -1.28 6.22
N PHE A 117 -28.06 -0.35 5.81
CA PHE A 117 -28.29 1.09 5.83
C PHE A 117 -28.11 1.78 4.46
N GLY A 118 -27.95 0.99 3.40
CA GLY A 118 -27.94 1.49 2.02
C GLY A 118 -26.72 1.11 1.19
N GLY A 119 -25.72 0.46 1.78
CA GLY A 119 -24.70 -0.27 1.03
C GLY A 119 -25.24 -1.58 0.45
N THR A 120 -24.44 -2.21 -0.39
CA THR A 120 -24.65 -3.57 -0.90
C THR A 120 -23.54 -4.47 -0.37
N THR A 121 -23.88 -5.67 0.10
CA THR A 121 -22.88 -6.68 0.48
C THR A 121 -22.09 -7.13 -0.73
N GLU A 122 -20.77 -7.15 -0.59
CA GLU A 122 -19.84 -7.60 -1.62
C GLU A 122 -19.03 -8.81 -1.14
N PRO A 123 -18.52 -9.65 -2.05
CA PRO A 123 -17.49 -10.61 -1.72
C PRO A 123 -16.18 -9.88 -1.37
N GLY A 124 -15.50 -10.34 -0.33
CA GLY A 124 -14.17 -9.86 0.01
C GLY A 124 -13.36 -10.86 0.80
N ILE A 125 -12.06 -10.60 0.88
CA ILE A 125 -11.11 -11.43 1.60
C ILE A 125 -10.06 -10.56 2.29
N VAL A 126 -9.66 -10.98 3.50
CA VAL A 126 -8.46 -10.49 4.18
C VAL A 126 -7.40 -11.57 4.11
N GLN A 127 -6.21 -11.21 3.66
CA GLN A 127 -5.05 -12.11 3.58
C GLN A 127 -3.92 -11.50 4.39
N CYS A 128 -3.40 -12.25 5.36
CA CYS A 128 -2.26 -11.83 6.15
C CYS A 128 -1.18 -12.91 6.05
N PRO A 129 0.09 -12.53 5.87
CA PRO A 129 1.20 -13.46 6.04
C PRO A 129 1.33 -13.88 7.51
N ALA A 130 2.14 -14.90 7.80
CA ALA A 130 2.34 -15.40 9.16
C ALA A 130 2.97 -14.37 10.11
N GLY A 131 3.75 -13.42 9.56
CA GLY A 131 4.33 -12.30 10.29
C GLY A 131 4.16 -11.01 9.51
N PRO A 132 3.00 -10.33 9.63
CA PRO A 132 2.74 -9.09 8.89
C PRO A 132 3.74 -7.99 9.26
N SER A 133 4.23 -7.28 8.25
CA SER A 133 5.23 -6.20 8.35
C SER A 133 5.06 -5.17 7.25
N VAL A 134 5.80 -4.07 7.30
CA VAL A 134 5.77 -3.04 6.23
C VAL A 134 6.12 -3.65 4.86
N SER A 135 7.14 -4.51 4.79
CA SER A 135 7.54 -5.18 3.54
C SER A 135 6.72 -6.43 3.20
N ASN A 136 5.81 -6.86 4.07
CA ASN A 136 4.93 -8.00 3.81
C ASN A 136 3.60 -7.76 4.54
N PRO A 137 2.78 -6.81 4.06
CA PRO A 137 1.59 -6.37 4.77
C PRO A 137 0.44 -7.36 4.59
N CYS A 138 -0.61 -7.18 5.39
CA CYS A 138 -1.90 -7.77 5.06
C CYS A 138 -2.54 -7.05 3.86
N SER A 139 -3.36 -7.75 3.11
CA SER A 139 -4.21 -7.20 2.06
C SER A 139 -5.70 -7.41 2.37
N VAL A 140 -6.50 -6.45 1.96
CA VAL A 140 -7.95 -6.54 1.87
C VAL A 140 -8.31 -6.41 0.40
N THR A 141 -9.02 -7.38 -0.16
CA THR A 141 -9.56 -7.29 -1.52
C THR A 141 -11.07 -7.43 -1.51
N ILE A 142 -11.76 -6.46 -2.10
CA ILE A 142 -13.22 -6.43 -2.25
C ILE A 142 -13.56 -6.52 -3.74
N ALA A 143 -14.36 -7.52 -4.12
CA ALA A 143 -14.78 -7.76 -5.49
C ALA A 143 -16.11 -7.07 -5.75
N VAL A 144 -16.07 -5.77 -6.02
CA VAL A 144 -17.27 -4.93 -6.16
C VAL A 144 -17.97 -5.19 -7.48
N ASN A 145 -19.26 -5.47 -7.45
CA ASN A 145 -20.07 -5.47 -8.66
C ASN A 145 -20.26 -4.03 -9.16
N VAL A 146 -19.84 -3.76 -10.40
CA VAL A 146 -19.88 -2.39 -10.94
C VAL A 146 -21.28 -1.78 -10.98
N ALA A 147 -22.32 -2.62 -11.03
CA ALA A 147 -23.72 -2.18 -10.98
C ALA A 147 -24.10 -1.50 -9.64
N ASP A 148 -23.52 -1.98 -8.54
CA ASP A 148 -23.77 -1.47 -7.18
C ASP A 148 -23.09 -0.11 -6.95
N VAL A 149 -22.12 0.23 -7.81
CA VAL A 149 -21.43 1.54 -7.84
C VAL A 149 -21.77 2.35 -9.09
N GLY A 150 -23.01 2.19 -9.58
CA GLY A 150 -23.62 3.06 -10.58
C GLY A 150 -23.07 2.91 -12.00
N MET A 151 -22.33 1.83 -12.28
CA MET A 151 -21.72 1.57 -13.58
C MET A 151 -22.32 0.33 -14.27
N THR A 152 -22.20 0.29 -15.59
CA THR A 152 -22.33 -0.91 -16.41
C THR A 152 -20.94 -1.39 -16.80
N PRO A 153 -20.76 -2.65 -17.28
CA PRO A 153 -19.46 -3.09 -17.78
C PRO A 153 -18.85 -2.17 -18.84
N THR A 154 -19.68 -1.65 -19.74
CA THR A 154 -19.25 -0.72 -20.80
C THR A 154 -18.76 0.62 -20.23
N THR A 155 -19.47 1.17 -19.24
CA THR A 155 -19.05 2.44 -18.62
C THR A 155 -17.83 2.23 -17.74
N ALA A 156 -17.75 1.15 -16.97
CA ALA A 156 -16.60 0.84 -16.12
C ALA A 156 -15.29 0.75 -16.92
N ALA A 157 -15.34 0.19 -18.14
CA ALA A 157 -14.18 0.08 -19.01
C ALA A 157 -13.68 1.43 -19.58
N ALA A 158 -14.57 2.42 -19.69
CA ALA A 158 -14.29 3.69 -20.38
C ALA A 158 -14.17 4.90 -19.45
N SER A 159 -14.80 4.84 -18.28
CA SER A 159 -14.94 5.95 -17.35
C SER A 159 -13.67 6.22 -16.56
N LEU A 160 -13.52 7.47 -16.15
CA LEU A 160 -12.56 7.91 -15.15
C LEU A 160 -13.24 7.86 -13.78
N LEU A 161 -12.61 7.20 -12.82
CA LEU A 161 -12.89 7.30 -11.40
C LEU A 161 -11.88 8.27 -10.82
N GLU A 162 -12.36 9.36 -10.25
CA GLU A 162 -11.52 10.47 -9.81
C GLU A 162 -11.29 10.41 -8.30
N GLU A 163 -10.17 10.97 -7.85
CA GLU A 163 -9.84 11.13 -6.42
C GLU A 163 -9.99 9.83 -5.62
N VAL A 164 -9.49 8.73 -6.19
CA VAL A 164 -9.43 7.45 -5.49
C VAL A 164 -8.49 7.61 -4.30
N GLY A 165 -9.01 7.36 -3.09
CA GLY A 165 -8.25 7.39 -1.84
C GLY A 165 -8.72 6.28 -0.90
N GLY A 166 -7.81 5.79 -0.06
CA GLY A 166 -8.05 4.79 0.97
C GLY A 166 -7.94 5.39 2.37
N TYR A 167 -8.79 4.97 3.30
CA TYR A 167 -8.89 5.54 4.64
C TYR A 167 -9.10 4.44 5.69
N GLY A 168 -8.37 4.55 6.80
CA GLY A 168 -8.54 3.72 7.99
C GLY A 168 -9.32 4.49 9.04
N LEU A 169 -10.57 4.10 9.27
CA LEU A 169 -11.48 4.78 10.18
C LEU A 169 -11.75 3.94 11.42
N ALA A 170 -11.82 4.58 12.57
CA ALA A 170 -12.23 3.96 13.83
C ALA A 170 -13.54 4.59 14.30
N ALA A 171 -14.59 3.77 14.42
CA ALA A 171 -15.94 4.24 14.71
C ALA A 171 -16.53 3.63 15.99
N ALA A 172 -17.29 4.43 16.73
CA ALA A 172 -18.00 3.99 17.92
C ALA A 172 -19.35 3.33 17.58
N ILE A 173 -19.97 3.75 16.48
CA ILE A 173 -21.18 3.16 15.91
C ILE A 173 -20.98 2.95 14.41
N GLN A 174 -21.84 2.14 13.79
CA GLN A 174 -21.87 1.98 12.34
C GLN A 174 -22.28 3.28 11.65
N ASP A 175 -21.68 3.56 10.50
CA ASP A 175 -21.88 4.80 9.74
C ASP A 175 -23.32 4.99 9.32
N GLY A 176 -23.99 3.90 8.97
CA GLY A 176 -25.40 3.91 8.60
C GLY A 176 -26.37 4.22 9.74
N LEU A 177 -25.89 4.21 11.00
CA LEU A 177 -26.65 4.61 12.19
C LEU A 177 -26.40 6.07 12.59
N GLU A 178 -25.46 6.76 11.92
CA GLU A 178 -25.20 8.15 12.20
C GLU A 178 -26.43 9.03 11.90
N THR A 179 -26.64 10.01 12.77
CA THR A 179 -27.73 10.98 12.69
C THR A 179 -27.17 12.38 12.86
N ASN A 180 -27.96 13.41 12.54
CA ASN A 180 -27.57 14.79 12.86
C ASN A 180 -27.16 14.97 14.33
N ALA A 181 -27.85 14.32 15.26
CA ALA A 181 -27.58 14.47 16.69
C ALA A 181 -26.25 13.83 17.12
N THR A 182 -25.90 12.67 16.58
CA THR A 182 -24.63 11.98 16.88
C THR A 182 -23.46 12.65 16.16
N ALA A 183 -23.68 13.12 14.93
CA ALA A 183 -22.71 13.92 14.19
C ALA A 183 -22.43 15.28 14.85
N GLU A 184 -23.44 15.99 15.36
CA GLU A 184 -23.26 17.23 16.15
C GLU A 184 -22.54 17.00 17.48
N ALA A 185 -22.64 15.78 18.03
CA ALA A 185 -21.94 15.37 19.23
C ALA A 185 -20.52 14.84 18.95
N ASP A 186 -20.01 14.98 17.73
CA ASP A 186 -18.65 14.57 17.31
C ASP A 186 -18.40 13.06 17.52
N THR A 187 -19.44 12.25 17.30
CA THR A 187 -19.36 10.77 17.39
C THR A 187 -19.01 10.12 16.06
N VAL A 188 -18.72 10.93 15.03
CA VAL A 188 -18.36 10.48 13.68
C VAL A 188 -17.08 9.61 13.70
N PRO A 189 -16.90 8.72 12.71
CA PRO A 189 -15.68 7.93 12.59
C PRO A 189 -14.44 8.82 12.59
N LEU A 190 -13.44 8.41 13.38
CA LEU A 190 -12.14 9.07 13.40
C LEU A 190 -11.26 8.47 12.30
N GLU A 191 -10.81 9.30 11.37
CA GLU A 191 -9.75 8.93 10.43
C GLU A 191 -8.43 8.81 11.21
N ILE A 192 -7.89 7.59 11.25
CA ILE A 192 -6.61 7.28 11.89
C ILE A 192 -5.49 7.41 10.86
N ASP A 193 -5.77 7.04 9.62
CA ASP A 193 -4.80 7.04 8.53
C ASP A 193 -5.48 7.15 7.17
N GLY A 194 -4.73 7.55 6.14
CA GLY A 194 -5.26 7.66 4.79
C GLY A 194 -4.22 7.83 3.70
N VAL A 195 -4.40 7.07 2.63
CA VAL A 195 -3.60 7.15 1.40
C VAL A 195 -4.39 7.87 0.32
N CYS A 196 -3.83 8.96 -0.21
CA CYS A 196 -4.50 9.82 -1.17
C CYS A 196 -3.51 10.41 -2.18
N CYS A 197 -3.88 10.71 -3.43
CA CYS A 197 -5.03 10.25 -4.19
C CYS A 197 -4.60 10.05 -5.65
N TYR A 198 -5.32 9.24 -6.41
CA TYR A 198 -5.07 9.05 -7.83
C TYR A 198 -6.37 8.93 -8.63
N ASN A 199 -6.28 9.14 -9.95
CA ASN A 199 -7.39 8.88 -10.85
C ASN A 199 -7.22 7.49 -11.48
N PHE A 200 -8.30 6.71 -11.54
CA PHE A 200 -8.33 5.40 -12.17
C PHE A 200 -9.14 5.44 -13.47
N LYS A 201 -8.59 4.88 -14.54
CA LYS A 201 -9.29 4.60 -15.80
C LYS A 201 -8.92 3.23 -16.33
N ALA A 202 -9.86 2.28 -16.40
CA ALA A 202 -9.55 0.88 -16.76
C ALA A 202 -8.83 0.69 -18.10
N SER A 203 -9.11 1.52 -19.11
CA SER A 203 -8.47 1.46 -20.42
C SER A 203 -6.98 1.86 -20.43
N VAL A 204 -6.54 2.51 -19.36
CA VAL A 204 -5.15 2.90 -19.11
C VAL A 204 -4.79 2.08 -17.88
N GLN A 205 -4.25 0.87 -18.05
CA GLN A 205 -3.96 -0.02 -16.93
C GLN A 205 -3.36 0.78 -15.74
N ASN A 206 -4.14 1.01 -14.67
CA ASN A 206 -3.64 1.72 -13.47
C ASN A 206 -2.99 0.71 -12.53
N GLY A 207 -2.19 -0.18 -13.14
CA GLY A 207 -1.64 -1.37 -12.55
C GLY A 207 -2.68 -2.37 -12.03
N PRO A 208 -2.36 -3.66 -11.97
CA PRO A 208 -2.74 -4.45 -10.80
C PRO A 208 -2.16 -3.79 -9.52
N PRO A 209 -2.50 -4.23 -8.28
CA PRO A 209 -1.52 -4.11 -7.20
C PRO A 209 -0.17 -4.55 -7.78
N PRO A 210 0.97 -3.91 -7.45
CA PRO A 210 2.23 -4.33 -8.05
C PRO A 210 2.25 -5.84 -8.01
N ALA A 211 2.39 -6.46 -9.19
CA ALA A 211 2.75 -7.87 -9.20
C ALA A 211 3.99 -7.98 -8.30
N CYS A 212 4.23 -9.15 -7.72
CA CYS A 212 5.54 -9.32 -7.12
C CYS A 212 6.55 -8.94 -8.21
N HIS A 213 7.31 -7.89 -7.96
CA HIS A 213 8.26 -7.43 -8.93
C HIS A 213 9.47 -8.31 -8.68
N GLU A 214 9.75 -9.21 -9.62
CA GLU A 214 11.01 -9.94 -9.59
C GLU A 214 12.13 -8.89 -9.58
N ALA A 215 13.06 -9.03 -8.65
CA ALA A 215 14.16 -8.10 -8.50
C ALA A 215 15.47 -8.78 -8.14
N ASP A 216 15.73 -9.89 -8.83
CA ASP A 216 16.91 -10.70 -8.65
C ASP A 216 18.09 -10.17 -9.45
N GLY A 217 19.26 -10.23 -8.83
CA GLY A 217 20.49 -9.94 -9.51
C GLY A 217 21.71 -10.55 -8.85
N ASP A 218 22.57 -11.17 -9.64
CA ASP A 218 23.89 -11.62 -9.19
C ASP A 218 24.89 -11.35 -10.32
N GLY A 219 26.10 -10.95 -9.97
CA GLY A 219 27.19 -10.86 -10.93
C GLY A 219 28.36 -10.00 -10.50
N ASP A 220 29.32 -9.86 -11.42
CA ASP A 220 30.50 -9.02 -11.22
C ASP A 220 30.41 -7.70 -12.01
N ILE A 221 30.80 -6.60 -11.38
CA ILE A 221 31.16 -5.34 -12.06
C ILE A 221 32.66 -5.06 -11.87
N HIS A 222 33.21 -4.06 -12.56
CA HIS A 222 34.55 -3.58 -12.25
C HIS A 222 34.60 -3.03 -10.82
N GLY A 223 35.66 -3.37 -10.06
CA GLY A 223 35.87 -2.81 -8.73
C GLY A 223 36.17 -1.31 -8.77
N ALA A 224 35.85 -0.59 -7.68
CA ALA A 224 35.96 0.86 -7.63
C ALA A 224 37.41 1.37 -7.80
N ARG A 225 38.40 0.52 -7.49
CA ARG A 225 39.83 0.79 -7.67
C ARG A 225 40.46 -0.07 -8.75
N SER A 226 40.26 -1.37 -8.66
CA SER A 226 40.78 -2.39 -9.58
C SER A 226 39.98 -3.69 -9.44
N GLY A 227 40.28 -4.68 -10.28
CA GLY A 227 39.69 -6.01 -10.14
C GLY A 227 38.18 -6.04 -10.41
N LYS A 228 37.50 -6.94 -9.70
CA LYS A 228 36.05 -7.17 -9.78
C LYS A 228 35.42 -6.89 -8.42
N ALA A 229 34.21 -6.35 -8.45
CA ALA A 229 33.31 -6.30 -7.31
C ALA A 229 32.10 -7.17 -7.62
N SER A 230 31.80 -8.12 -6.74
CA SER A 230 30.63 -8.98 -6.86
C SER A 230 29.46 -8.37 -6.10
N PHE A 231 28.24 -8.58 -6.57
CA PHE A 231 27.03 -8.27 -5.83
C PHE A 231 25.99 -9.38 -5.97
N SER A 232 25.11 -9.46 -4.99
CA SER A 232 23.85 -10.19 -5.07
C SER A 232 22.73 -9.29 -4.54
N MET A 233 21.56 -9.41 -5.13
CA MET A 233 20.34 -8.77 -4.69
C MET A 233 19.17 -9.74 -4.88
N ASP A 234 18.31 -9.75 -3.89
CA ASP A 234 17.08 -10.52 -3.81
C ASP A 234 16.05 -9.55 -3.21
N GLU A 235 15.10 -9.13 -4.04
CA GLU A 235 14.10 -8.10 -3.68
C GLU A 235 12.70 -8.50 -4.20
N ASP A 236 12.37 -9.79 -4.15
CA ASP A 236 11.12 -10.37 -4.63
C ASP A 236 10.34 -11.21 -3.58
N ARG A 237 10.42 -10.88 -2.28
CA ARG A 237 9.82 -11.64 -1.13
C ARG A 237 8.49 -12.34 -1.34
N CYS A 238 7.65 -11.73 -2.15
CA CYS A 238 6.31 -12.17 -2.47
C CYS A 238 6.25 -13.38 -3.41
N GLU A 239 7.36 -13.79 -4.05
CA GLU A 239 7.50 -14.98 -4.89
C GLU A 239 7.92 -16.21 -4.07
N ASP A 240 8.98 -16.11 -3.25
CA ASP A 240 9.63 -17.28 -2.63
C ASP A 240 9.66 -17.29 -1.08
N ASN A 241 9.42 -16.14 -0.44
CA ASN A 241 9.52 -15.87 1.01
C ASN A 241 10.94 -15.84 1.60
N ASP A 242 11.98 -15.76 0.79
CA ASP A 242 13.34 -15.55 1.27
C ASP A 242 13.51 -14.10 1.79
N PRO A 243 14.52 -13.81 2.62
CA PRO A 243 14.72 -12.47 3.17
C PRO A 243 15.37 -11.54 2.14
N GLU A 244 14.69 -10.45 1.77
CA GLU A 244 15.30 -9.42 0.92
C GLU A 244 16.69 -9.00 1.38
N ASP A 245 17.64 -9.05 0.47
CA ASP A 245 18.99 -8.63 0.76
C ASP A 245 19.72 -8.00 -0.41
N VAL A 246 20.72 -7.20 -0.05
CA VAL A 246 21.70 -6.66 -0.98
C VAL A 246 23.06 -6.90 -0.35
N HIS A 247 23.89 -7.65 -1.04
CA HIS A 247 25.28 -7.90 -0.64
C HIS A 247 26.21 -7.41 -1.73
N ALA A 248 27.36 -6.87 -1.32
CA ALA A 248 28.41 -6.54 -2.27
C ALA A 248 29.78 -6.75 -1.64
N ARG A 249 30.74 -7.14 -2.48
CA ARG A 249 32.12 -7.34 -2.06
C ARG A 249 33.08 -6.79 -3.10
N ASP A 250 33.94 -5.87 -2.69
CA ASP A 250 35.05 -5.35 -3.48
C ASP A 250 36.34 -5.50 -2.67
N VAL A 251 37.08 -6.57 -2.95
CA VAL A 251 38.30 -6.92 -2.19
C VAL A 251 39.39 -5.86 -2.37
N ASP A 252 39.54 -5.30 -3.57
CA ASP A 252 40.59 -4.32 -3.89
C ASP A 252 40.30 -2.95 -3.25
N SER A 253 39.03 -2.70 -2.92
CA SER A 253 38.60 -1.54 -2.14
C SER A 253 38.45 -1.82 -0.64
N ASN A 254 38.71 -3.05 -0.18
CA ASN A 254 38.45 -3.51 1.19
C ASN A 254 37.00 -3.21 1.63
N MET A 255 36.03 -3.52 0.78
CA MET A 255 34.60 -3.34 1.05
C MET A 255 33.92 -4.71 1.11
N ASN A 256 33.09 -4.92 2.13
CA ASN A 256 32.22 -6.08 2.27
C ASN A 256 30.91 -5.63 2.92
N PHE A 257 29.97 -5.25 2.06
CA PHE A 257 28.66 -4.75 2.42
C PHE A 257 27.65 -5.90 2.56
N GLN A 258 26.82 -5.80 3.59
CA GLN A 258 25.68 -6.67 3.84
C GLN A 258 24.51 -5.81 4.29
N SER A 259 23.36 -5.92 3.63
CA SER A 259 22.14 -5.26 4.10
C SER A 259 21.70 -5.86 5.45
N THR A 260 21.01 -5.05 6.26
CA THR A 260 20.40 -5.48 7.53
C THR A 260 18.94 -5.08 7.62
N GLN A 261 18.54 -4.04 6.87
CA GLN A 261 17.16 -3.61 6.75
C GLN A 261 16.98 -2.88 5.42
N ILE A 262 16.02 -3.33 4.61
CA ILE A 262 15.51 -2.60 3.46
C ILE A 262 14.45 -1.61 3.95
N LEU A 263 14.58 -0.34 3.56
CA LEU A 263 13.66 0.74 3.94
C LEU A 263 12.70 1.09 2.80
N SER A 264 13.18 1.06 1.55
CA SER A 264 12.34 1.29 0.38
C SER A 264 12.90 0.60 -0.86
N VAL A 265 12.01 0.07 -1.68
CA VAL A 265 12.27 -0.45 -3.02
C VAL A 265 11.41 0.34 -3.99
N VAL A 266 12.00 0.89 -5.04
CA VAL A 266 11.31 1.72 -6.04
C VAL A 266 11.63 1.19 -7.43
N PHE A 267 10.62 0.67 -8.11
CA PHE A 267 10.68 0.20 -9.49
C PHE A 267 10.39 1.34 -10.47
N ASP A 268 11.15 1.40 -11.57
CA ASP A 268 10.91 2.26 -12.72
C ASP A 268 10.88 1.43 -14.01
N ASP A 269 9.67 1.00 -14.38
CA ASP A 269 9.39 0.22 -15.60
C ASP A 269 9.82 0.95 -16.89
N ALA A 270 9.88 2.29 -16.88
CA ALA A 270 10.27 3.05 -18.07
C ALA A 270 11.77 2.93 -18.36
N THR A 271 12.57 2.73 -17.32
CA THR A 271 14.02 2.53 -17.42
C THR A 271 14.46 1.09 -17.15
N ASN A 272 13.51 0.21 -16.82
CA ASN A 272 13.75 -1.16 -16.38
C ASN A 272 14.78 -1.20 -15.24
N SER A 273 14.52 -0.44 -14.18
CA SER A 273 15.43 -0.29 -13.05
C SER A 273 14.71 -0.40 -11.70
N VAL A 274 15.48 -0.78 -10.69
CA VAL A 274 15.06 -0.80 -9.28
C VAL A 274 16.06 -0.02 -8.45
N THR A 275 15.53 0.81 -7.54
CA THR A 275 16.32 1.55 -6.54
C THR A 275 15.98 1.04 -5.15
N VAL A 276 16.98 0.53 -4.45
CA VAL A 276 16.87 0.01 -3.09
C VAL A 276 17.60 0.96 -2.13
N VAL A 277 16.94 1.34 -1.05
CA VAL A 277 17.51 2.16 0.01
C VAL A 277 17.33 1.45 1.34
N GLY A 278 18.36 1.45 2.17
CA GLY A 278 18.29 0.80 3.47
C GLY A 278 19.47 1.05 4.38
N THR A 279 19.63 0.16 5.36
CA THR A 279 20.76 0.12 6.28
C THR A 279 21.45 -1.23 6.22
N GLY A 280 22.76 -1.24 6.48
CA GLY A 280 23.58 -2.43 6.47
C GLY A 280 24.88 -2.24 7.23
N THR A 281 25.82 -3.15 7.01
CA THR A 281 27.18 -3.04 7.54
C THR A 281 28.20 -3.14 6.43
N ASP A 282 29.19 -2.24 6.40
CA ASP A 282 30.44 -2.44 5.65
C ASP A 282 31.55 -2.87 6.61
N ASN A 283 32.08 -4.07 6.40
CA ASN A 283 33.10 -4.67 7.27
C ASN A 283 32.70 -4.67 8.77
N GLY A 284 31.39 -4.79 9.04
CA GLY A 284 30.81 -4.75 10.39
C GLY A 284 30.51 -3.36 10.96
N ASN A 285 30.81 -2.28 10.23
CA ASN A 285 30.45 -0.91 10.63
C ASN A 285 29.08 -0.51 10.04
N PRO A 286 28.16 0.05 10.83
CA PRO A 286 26.85 0.47 10.32
C PRO A 286 26.94 1.55 9.25
N VAL A 287 26.19 1.39 8.16
CA VAL A 287 26.08 2.34 7.05
C VAL A 287 24.64 2.40 6.53
N THR A 288 24.24 3.52 5.95
CA THR A 288 23.09 3.56 5.03
C THR A 288 23.56 3.28 3.62
N PHE A 289 22.71 2.70 2.78
CA PHE A 289 23.05 2.41 1.39
C PHE A 289 21.97 2.85 0.41
N THR A 290 22.40 3.07 -0.83
CA THR A 290 21.55 3.16 -2.00
C THR A 290 22.13 2.25 -3.08
N ALA A 291 21.37 1.25 -3.49
CA ALA A 291 21.69 0.39 -4.61
C ALA A 291 20.75 0.68 -5.78
N VAL A 292 21.27 0.68 -7.00
CA VAL A 292 20.47 0.79 -8.21
C VAL A 292 20.89 -0.31 -9.16
N ALA A 293 19.93 -1.12 -9.59
CA ALA A 293 20.11 -2.14 -10.59
C ALA A 293 19.23 -1.82 -11.81
N VAL A 294 19.78 -2.07 -13.00
CA VAL A 294 19.08 -1.86 -14.27
C VAL A 294 19.21 -3.15 -15.05
N GLU A 295 18.08 -3.76 -15.41
CA GLU A 295 18.07 -4.88 -16.34
C GLU A 295 18.34 -4.35 -17.75
N GLY A 296 19.37 -4.90 -18.38
CA GLY A 296 19.76 -4.53 -19.73
C GLY A 296 19.48 -5.62 -20.77
N PRO A 297 19.47 -5.25 -22.06
CA PRO A 297 19.17 -6.19 -23.13
C PRO A 297 20.14 -7.38 -23.14
N ALA A 298 19.59 -8.60 -23.24
CA ALA A 298 20.33 -9.86 -23.23
C ALA A 298 21.13 -10.12 -21.94
N GLY A 299 20.66 -9.63 -20.79
CA GLY A 299 21.25 -9.87 -19.47
C GLY A 299 22.41 -8.95 -19.10
N ILE A 300 22.80 -8.02 -19.98
CA ILE A 300 23.88 -7.06 -19.74
C ILE A 300 23.29 -5.82 -19.04
N GLY A 301 23.00 -5.98 -17.75
CA GLY A 301 22.54 -4.91 -16.88
C GLY A 301 23.65 -4.03 -16.32
N THR A 302 23.26 -3.06 -15.49
CA THR A 302 24.19 -2.22 -14.72
C THR A 302 23.83 -2.25 -13.25
N PHE A 303 24.85 -2.24 -12.40
CA PHE A 303 24.69 -2.15 -10.96
C PHE A 303 25.44 -0.93 -10.42
N SER A 304 24.89 -0.33 -9.38
CA SER A 304 25.58 0.70 -8.60
C SER A 304 25.26 0.57 -7.11
N LEU A 305 26.24 0.88 -6.27
CA LEU A 305 26.11 0.91 -4.83
C LEU A 305 26.81 2.16 -4.28
N THR A 306 26.10 2.90 -3.42
CA THR A 306 26.64 4.01 -2.65
C THR A 306 26.37 3.78 -1.17
N LEU A 307 27.41 3.92 -0.34
CA LEU A 307 27.37 3.78 1.11
C LEU A 307 27.64 5.13 1.78
N SER A 308 27.07 5.33 2.98
CA SER A 308 27.25 6.58 3.76
C SER A 308 28.68 6.83 4.25
N ASP A 309 29.53 5.81 4.24
CA ASP A 309 30.96 5.92 4.59
C ASP A 309 31.82 6.47 3.44
N GLY A 310 31.21 6.71 2.27
CA GLY A 310 31.85 7.28 1.09
C GLY A 310 32.28 6.25 0.04
N TYR A 311 32.03 4.95 0.25
CA TYR A 311 32.19 3.98 -0.83
C TYR A 311 31.12 4.20 -1.92
N THR A 312 31.57 4.25 -3.17
CA THR A 312 30.71 4.26 -4.35
C THR A 312 31.33 3.39 -5.43
N ASN A 313 30.53 2.51 -6.03
CA ASN A 313 30.92 1.78 -7.23
C ASN A 313 29.74 1.68 -8.21
N SER A 314 30.01 1.71 -9.50
CA SER A 314 29.01 1.55 -10.55
C SER A 314 29.65 1.01 -11.82
N GLY A 315 28.95 0.11 -12.51
CA GLY A 315 29.42 -0.43 -13.78
C GLY A 315 28.42 -1.33 -14.47
N THR A 316 28.74 -1.69 -15.70
CA THR A 316 28.07 -2.74 -16.46
C THR A 316 28.50 -4.10 -15.94
N LEU A 317 27.57 -5.06 -15.92
CA LEU A 317 27.84 -6.46 -15.63
C LEU A 317 28.92 -7.03 -16.55
N LEU A 318 29.91 -7.68 -15.95
CA LEU A 318 30.95 -8.46 -16.63
C LEU A 318 30.49 -9.90 -16.88
N ASP A 319 29.65 -10.40 -15.98
CA ASP A 319 28.98 -11.70 -15.97
C ASP A 319 27.75 -11.60 -15.05
N GLY A 320 26.95 -12.67 -14.97
CA GLY A 320 25.72 -12.68 -14.19
C GLY A 320 24.50 -12.12 -14.93
N SER A 321 23.44 -11.78 -14.18
CA SER A 321 22.20 -11.23 -14.72
C SER A 321 21.47 -10.40 -13.66
N ILE A 322 20.68 -9.43 -14.13
CA ILE A 322 19.66 -8.73 -13.36
C ILE A 322 18.34 -8.98 -14.08
N VAL A 323 17.30 -9.38 -13.37
CA VAL A 323 15.96 -9.69 -13.89
C VAL A 323 14.97 -8.79 -13.17
N LEU A 324 14.23 -7.95 -13.92
CA LEU A 324 13.25 -7.02 -13.36
C LEU A 324 11.90 -7.19 -14.08
N HIS A 325 10.86 -7.71 -13.41
CA HIS A 325 9.56 -8.02 -14.03
C HIS A 325 8.35 -7.44 -13.31
#